data_AF-A0A937INJ3-F1
#
_entry.id   AF-A0A937INJ3-F1
#
_cell.length_a   1.000
_cell.length_b   1.000
_cell.length_c   1.000
_cell.angle_alpha   90.00
_cell.angle_beta   90.00
_cell.angle_gamma   90.00
#
_symmetry.space_group_name_H-M   'P 1'
#
loop_
_entity.id
_entity.type
_entity.pdbx_description
1 polymer ?
#
loop_
_entity_poly.entity_id
_entity_poly.type
_entity_poly.pdbx_seq_one_letter_code
_entity_poly.pdbx_strand_id
1 'polypeptide(L)'
;MTKDTSPLPNWPFYAAVLILSALYYGLYFNSGFSAADDGNYAQIAYELYLGRAPEELSINYGILWFKIGEVLFQTFGVNYVLVKGLFFTVIAITNILIFYTLLMATGSRSIAIAMTAIPVLV
;
A
#
# COMPACT_ATOMS: atom_id res chain seq x y z
N MET A 1 19.78 -28.81 3.13
CA MET A 1 19.09 -27.66 2.49
C MET A 1 20.17 -26.68 2.06
N THR A 2 20.59 -26.73 0.80
CA THR A 2 21.72 -25.93 0.29
C THR A 2 21.25 -24.51 0.02
N LYS A 3 21.90 -23.54 0.67
CA LYS A 3 21.64 -22.10 0.47
C LYS A 3 22.18 -21.75 -0.92
N ASP A 4 21.29 -21.50 -1.88
CA ASP A 4 21.66 -21.08 -3.22
C ASP A 4 22.35 -19.71 -3.15
N THR A 5 23.65 -19.67 -3.45
CA THR A 5 24.53 -18.50 -3.40
C THR A 5 24.73 -17.85 -4.78
N SER A 6 23.92 -18.19 -5.78
CA SER A 6 24.05 -17.59 -7.11
C SER A 6 23.81 -16.07 -7.08
N PRO A 7 24.69 -15.25 -7.69
CA PRO A 7 24.48 -13.80 -7.81
C PRO A 7 23.39 -13.56 -8.86
N LEU A 8 22.29 -12.92 -8.48
CA LEU A 8 21.10 -12.84 -9.32
C LEU A 8 21.11 -11.64 -10.29
N PRO A 9 20.58 -11.82 -11.50
CA PRO A 9 19.68 -10.89 -12.15
C PRO A 9 18.24 -11.23 -11.71
N ASN A 10 17.75 -10.51 -10.72
CA ASN A 10 16.56 -10.78 -9.88
C ASN A 10 15.31 -10.05 -10.37
N TRP A 11 15.38 -9.40 -11.53
CA TRP A 11 14.31 -8.58 -12.10
C TRP A 11 12.98 -9.30 -12.34
N PRO A 12 12.91 -10.60 -12.71
CA PRO A 12 11.62 -11.27 -12.94
C PRO A 12 10.81 -11.42 -11.65
N PHE A 13 11.50 -11.56 -10.51
CA PHE A 13 10.86 -11.69 -9.20
C PHE A 13 10.28 -10.35 -8.73
N TYR A 14 11.02 -9.26 -8.89
CA TYR A 14 10.51 -7.92 -8.62
C TYR A 14 9.37 -7.54 -9.55
N ALA A 15 9.47 -7.90 -10.83
CA ALA A 15 8.39 -7.73 -11.79
C ALA A 15 7.13 -8.50 -11.36
N ALA A 16 7.25 -9.74 -10.88
CA ALA A 16 6.10 -10.51 -10.40
C ALA A 16 5.41 -9.85 -9.18
N VAL A 17 6.18 -9.34 -8.22
CA VAL A 17 5.62 -8.62 -7.05
C VAL A 17 4.92 -7.32 -7.48
N LEU A 18 5.51 -6.59 -8.43
CA LEU A 18 4.91 -5.37 -8.99
C LEU A 18 3.63 -5.69 -9.78
N ILE A 19 3.62 -6.77 -10.58
CA ILE A 19 2.44 -7.22 -11.33
C ILE A 19 1.32 -7.63 -10.36
N LEU A 20 1.63 -8.40 -9.31
CA LEU A 20 0.64 -8.78 -8.30
C LEU A 20 0.06 -7.55 -7.58
N SER A 21 0.92 -6.58 -7.24
CA SER A 21 0.47 -5.32 -6.63
C SER A 21 -0.41 -4.49 -7.59
N ALA A 22 -0.06 -4.46 -8.88
CA ALA A 22 -0.85 -3.79 -9.90
C ALA A 22 -2.20 -4.51 -10.16
N LEU A 23 -2.24 -5.84 -10.09
CA LEU A 23 -3.48 -6.62 -10.22
C LEU A 23 -4.42 -6.39 -9.04
N TYR A 24 -3.92 -6.47 -7.81
CA TYR A 24 -4.68 -6.10 -6.61
C TYR A 24 -5.28 -4.71 -6.74
N TYR A 25 -4.46 -3.77 -7.22
CA TYR A 25 -4.90 -2.40 -7.39
C TYR A 25 -5.88 -2.20 -8.55
N GLY A 26 -5.76 -2.96 -9.64
CA GLY A 26 -6.75 -2.95 -10.72
C GLY A 26 -8.13 -3.39 -10.25
N LEU A 27 -8.18 -4.38 -9.34
CA LEU A 27 -9.41 -4.79 -8.67
C LEU A 27 -9.96 -3.65 -7.78
N TYR A 28 -9.08 -2.98 -7.03
CA TYR A 28 -9.42 -1.83 -6.18
C TYR A 28 -9.83 -0.57 -6.96
N PHE A 29 -9.23 -0.30 -8.11
CA PHE A 29 -9.58 0.86 -8.92
C PHE A 29 -10.97 0.70 -9.55
N ASN A 30 -11.33 -0.54 -9.92
CA ASN A 30 -12.64 -0.89 -10.43
C ASN A 30 -13.73 -1.01 -9.35
N SER A 31 -13.39 -1.05 -8.05
CA SER A 31 -14.38 -1.03 -6.97
C SER A 31 -15.06 0.34 -6.77
N GLY A 32 -14.74 1.35 -7.58
CA GLY A 32 -15.38 2.66 -7.55
C GLY A 32 -14.84 3.58 -6.43
N PHE A 33 -15.67 4.52 -6.00
CA PHE A 33 -15.40 5.38 -4.83
C PHE A 33 -16.00 4.70 -3.59
N SER A 34 -15.18 4.33 -2.61
CA SER A 34 -15.66 3.77 -1.34
C SER A 34 -15.80 4.88 -0.31
N ALA A 35 -17.01 5.44 -0.20
CA ALA A 35 -17.28 6.52 0.76
C ALA A 35 -16.92 6.14 2.22
N ALA A 36 -16.97 4.85 2.55
CA ALA A 36 -16.70 4.34 3.88
C ALA A 36 -15.20 4.32 4.24
N ASP A 37 -14.32 3.98 3.30
CA ASP A 37 -12.88 3.80 3.57
C ASP A 37 -12.02 4.92 2.99
N ASP A 38 -11.83 4.92 1.67
CA ASP A 38 -10.96 5.90 1.01
C ASP A 38 -11.59 7.29 0.94
N GLY A 39 -12.91 7.36 0.86
CA GLY A 39 -13.66 8.60 1.02
C GLY A 39 -13.55 9.18 2.43
N ASN A 40 -13.69 8.36 3.47
CA ASN A 40 -13.53 8.80 4.85
C ASN A 40 -12.09 9.30 5.11
N TYR A 41 -11.09 8.57 4.62
CA TYR A 41 -9.70 8.99 4.68
C TYR A 41 -9.47 10.33 3.99
N ALA A 42 -9.93 10.47 2.75
CA ALA A 42 -9.78 11.69 1.97
C ALA A 42 -10.46 12.88 2.65
N GLN A 43 -11.65 12.68 3.23
CA GLN A 43 -12.36 13.73 3.94
C GLN A 43 -11.60 14.19 5.19
N ILE A 44 -11.17 13.27 6.05
CA ILE A 44 -10.45 13.65 7.29
C ILE A 44 -9.12 14.34 6.93
N ALA A 45 -8.37 13.82 5.95
CA ALA A 45 -7.15 14.46 5.47
C ALA A 45 -7.40 15.87 4.90
N TYR A 46 -8.54 16.08 4.23
CA TYR A 46 -8.95 17.38 3.70
C TYR A 46 -9.32 18.36 4.82
N GLU A 47 -10.06 17.93 5.84
CA GLU A 47 -10.41 18.76 6.99
C GLU A 47 -9.16 19.19 7.77
N LEU A 48 -8.20 18.28 7.95
CA LEU A 48 -6.89 18.61 8.54
C LEU A 48 -6.13 19.63 7.69
N TYR A 49 -6.15 19.47 6.37
CA TYR A 49 -5.57 20.44 5.43
C TYR A 49 -6.22 21.83 5.55
N LEU A 50 -7.53 21.90 5.81
CA LEU A 50 -8.24 23.15 6.08
C LEU A 50 -7.93 23.74 7.47
N GLY A 51 -7.10 23.08 8.28
CA GLY A 51 -6.68 23.55 9.59
C GLY A 51 -7.62 23.16 10.74
N ARG A 52 -8.53 22.20 10.50
CA ARG A 52 -9.42 21.71 11.56
C ARG A 52 -8.63 20.92 12.60
N ALA A 53 -8.97 21.13 13.87
CA ALA A 53 -8.29 20.45 14.96
C ALA A 53 -8.66 18.95 14.98
N PRO A 54 -7.69 18.03 15.18
CA PRO A 54 -7.96 16.58 15.20
C PRO A 54 -9.05 16.13 16.17
N GLU A 55 -9.17 16.78 17.32
CA GLU A 55 -10.16 16.52 18.36
C GLU A 55 -11.61 16.82 17.94
N GLU A 56 -11.79 17.63 16.89
CA GLU A 56 -13.11 17.93 16.32
C GLU A 56 -13.55 16.89 15.28
N LEU A 57 -12.66 16.00 14.88
CA LEU A 57 -12.89 15.00 13.85
C LEU A 57 -13.24 13.66 14.49
N SER A 58 -14.21 12.95 13.91
CA SER A 58 -14.54 11.58 14.32
C SER A 58 -13.51 10.61 13.75
N ILE A 59 -12.34 10.54 14.40
CA ILE A 59 -11.22 9.73 13.96
C ILE A 59 -11.24 8.39 14.72
N ASN A 60 -11.61 7.31 14.03
CA ASN A 60 -11.63 5.94 14.59
C ASN A 60 -10.28 5.21 14.45
N TYR A 61 -9.22 5.92 14.04
CA TYR A 61 -7.88 5.42 13.74
C TYR A 61 -6.80 6.36 14.28
N GLY A 62 -5.52 5.95 14.21
CA GLY A 62 -4.42 6.84 14.58
C GLY A 62 -4.32 8.07 13.66
N ILE A 63 -4.25 9.28 14.25
CA ILE A 63 -4.18 10.56 13.53
C ILE A 63 -3.04 10.64 12.51
N LEU A 64 -1.92 9.97 12.79
CA LEU A 64 -0.74 9.95 11.92
C LEU A 64 -1.09 9.48 10.50
N TRP A 65 -2.04 8.55 10.38
CA TRP A 65 -2.47 8.02 9.08
C TRP A 65 -3.05 9.13 8.19
N PHE A 66 -3.88 9.99 8.75
CA PHE A 66 -4.52 11.09 8.03
C PHE A 66 -3.60 12.30 7.81
N LYS A 67 -2.63 12.51 8.72
CA LYS A 67 -1.57 13.53 8.56
C LYS A 67 -0.72 13.30 7.31
N ILE A 68 -0.53 12.05 6.88
CA ILE A 68 0.14 11.76 5.60
C ILE A 68 -0.65 12.34 4.43
N GLY A 69 -1.98 12.17 4.44
CA GLY A 69 -2.88 12.72 3.43
C GLY A 69 -2.89 14.25 3.43
N GLU A 70 -2.90 14.88 4.61
CA GLU A 70 -2.76 16.34 4.75
C GLU A 70 -1.47 16.84 4.09
N VAL A 71 -0.32 16.20 4.37
CA VAL A 71 0.96 16.56 3.76
C VAL A 71 0.93 16.41 2.24
N LEU A 72 0.30 15.35 1.73
CA LEU A 72 0.12 15.17 0.28
C LEU A 72 -0.71 16.31 -0.33
N PHE A 73 -1.81 16.72 0.32
CA PHE A 73 -2.64 17.83 -0.13
C PHE A 73 -1.94 19.18 -0.04
N GLN A 74 -1.12 19.41 0.99
CA GLN A 74 -0.27 20.61 1.09
C GLN A 74 0.78 20.66 -0.01
N THR A 75 1.34 19.50 -0.40
CA THR A 75 2.45 19.44 -1.36
C THR A 75 2.00 19.49 -2.81
N PHE A 76 0.90 18.78 -3.14
CA PHE A 76 0.48 18.54 -4.52
C PHE A 76 -0.93 19.07 -4.83
N GLY A 77 -1.60 19.67 -3.85
CA GLY A 77 -3.00 20.08 -3.94
C GLY A 77 -3.99 18.96 -3.61
N VAL A 78 -5.25 19.33 -3.39
CA VAL A 78 -6.32 18.40 -3.03
C VAL A 78 -6.74 17.61 -4.26
N ASN A 79 -6.39 16.32 -4.30
CA ASN A 79 -6.72 15.43 -5.41
C ASN A 79 -6.88 13.99 -4.91
N TYR A 80 -8.05 13.40 -5.20
CA TYR A 80 -8.37 12.04 -4.80
C TYR A 80 -7.48 10.97 -5.46
N VAL A 81 -6.90 11.25 -6.62
CA VAL A 81 -5.90 10.37 -7.27
C VAL A 81 -4.66 10.21 -6.38
N LEU A 82 -4.29 11.22 -5.58
CA LEU A 82 -3.16 11.12 -4.64
C LEU A 82 -3.44 10.14 -3.51
N VAL A 83 -4.67 10.14 -2.98
CA VAL A 83 -5.10 9.17 -1.96
C VAL A 83 -5.03 7.75 -2.51
N LYS A 84 -5.56 7.58 -3.73
CA LYS A 84 -5.48 6.34 -4.49
C LYS A 84 -4.04 5.88 -4.72
N GLY A 85 -3.13 6.80 -5.07
CA GLY A 85 -1.71 6.51 -5.25
C GLY A 85 -0.97 6.18 -3.94
N LEU A 86 -1.33 6.84 -2.84
CA LEU A 86 -0.80 6.55 -1.51
C LEU A 86 -1.14 5.11 -1.11
N PHE A 87 -2.42 4.73 -1.24
CA PHE A 87 -2.87 3.39 -0.86
C PHE A 87 -2.17 2.32 -1.70
N PHE A 88 -2.08 2.54 -3.01
CA PHE A 88 -1.28 1.69 -3.90
C PHE A 88 0.16 1.53 -3.42
N THR A 89 0.81 2.64 -3.10
CA THR A 89 2.21 2.67 -2.68
C THR A 89 2.40 1.86 -1.39
N VAL A 90 1.50 2.02 -0.41
CA VAL A 90 1.54 1.27 0.85
C VAL A 90 1.36 -0.24 0.61
N ILE A 91 0.41 -0.64 -0.24
CA ILE A 91 0.21 -2.04 -0.61
C ILE A 91 1.46 -2.61 -1.29
N ALA A 92 2.00 -1.89 -2.28
CA ALA A 92 3.19 -2.34 -3.01
C ALA A 92 4.40 -2.51 -2.09
N ILE A 93 4.66 -1.54 -1.20
CA ILE A 93 5.72 -1.63 -0.20
C ILE A 93 5.48 -2.81 0.74
N THR A 94 4.25 -3.00 1.21
CA THR A 94 3.90 -4.10 2.13
C THR A 94 4.13 -5.46 1.45
N ASN A 95 3.72 -5.64 0.20
CA ASN A 95 3.96 -6.85 -0.57
C ASN A 95 5.46 -7.12 -0.76
N ILE A 96 6.25 -6.08 -1.04
CA ILE A 96 7.72 -6.20 -1.14
C ILE A 96 8.30 -6.67 0.21
N LEU A 97 7.86 -6.09 1.33
CA LEU A 97 8.33 -6.45 2.67
C LEU A 97 7.93 -7.89 3.04
N ILE A 98 6.71 -8.32 2.71
CA ILE A 98 6.25 -9.69 2.89
C ILE A 98 7.15 -10.66 2.11
N PHE A 99 7.41 -10.39 0.83
CA PHE A 99 8.29 -11.20 0.01
C PHE A 99 9.68 -11.34 0.62
N TYR A 100 10.32 -10.24 1.01
CA TYR A 100 11.65 -10.28 1.62
C TYR A 100 11.64 -11.01 2.96
N THR A 101 10.62 -10.79 3.79
CA THR A 101 10.48 -11.47 5.08
C THR A 101 10.40 -12.98 4.89
N LEU A 102 9.57 -13.45 3.95
CA LEU A 102 9.42 -14.87 3.63
C LEU A 102 10.70 -15.45 3.02
N LEU A 103 11.37 -14.70 2.16
CA LEU A 103 12.64 -15.11 1.58
C LEU A 103 13.71 -15.28 2.66
N MET A 104 13.82 -14.33 3.59
CA MET A 104 14.75 -14.41 4.71
C MET A 104 14.42 -15.55 5.67
N ALA A 105 13.14 -15.78 5.96
CA ALA A 105 12.69 -16.82 6.89
C ALA A 105 12.82 -18.23 6.32
N THR A 106 12.53 -18.42 5.03
CA THR A 106 12.45 -19.77 4.43
C THR A 106 13.66 -20.13 3.57
N GLY A 107 14.40 -19.13 3.09
CA GLY A 107 15.43 -19.31 2.05
C GLY A 107 14.89 -19.77 0.70
N SER A 108 13.56 -19.90 0.53
CA SER A 108 12.90 -20.45 -0.66
C SER A 108 12.15 -19.37 -1.41
N ARG A 109 12.63 -19.03 -2.62
CA ARG A 109 11.99 -18.03 -3.49
C ARG A 109 10.58 -18.43 -3.91
N SER A 110 10.34 -19.72 -4.14
CA SER A 110 9.03 -20.24 -4.54
C SER A 110 7.99 -20.09 -3.43
N ILE A 111 8.38 -20.35 -2.17
CA ILE A 111 7.50 -20.14 -1.02
C ILE A 111 7.23 -18.64 -0.84
N ALA A 112 8.27 -17.81 -0.97
CA ALA A 112 8.11 -16.36 -0.86
C ALA A 112 7.12 -15.80 -1.89
N ILE A 113 7.19 -16.22 -3.15
CA ILE A 113 6.22 -15.81 -4.19
C ILE A 113 4.81 -16.29 -3.85
N ALA A 114 4.65 -17.59 -3.58
CA ALA A 114 3.33 -18.18 -3.35
C ALA A 114 2.60 -17.51 -2.19
N MET A 115 3.32 -17.19 -1.12
CA MET A 115 2.74 -16.55 0.07
C MET A 115 2.55 -15.04 -0.11
N THR A 116 3.36 -14.36 -0.93
CA THR A 116 3.14 -12.94 -1.28
C THR A 116 1.92 -12.76 -2.18
N ALA A 117 1.52 -13.80 -2.93
CA ALA A 117 0.31 -13.76 -3.74
C ALA A 117 -0.98 -13.86 -2.89
N ILE A 118 -0.95 -14.44 -1.69
CA ILE A 118 -2.15 -14.63 -0.87
C ILE A 118 -2.81 -13.30 -0.47
N PRO A 119 -2.09 -12.28 0.06
CA PRO A 119 -2.68 -10.98 0.37
C PRO A 119 -3.31 -10.27 -0.83
N VAL A 120 -2.90 -10.62 -2.06
CA VAL A 120 -3.46 -10.07 -3.30
C VAL A 120 -4.76 -10.78 -3.71
N LEU A 121 -5.01 -11.98 -3.21
CA LEU A 121 -6.17 -12.81 -3.56
C LEU A 121 -7.34 -12.70 -2.56
N VAL A 122 -7.16 -11.98 -1.46
CA VAL A 122 -8.15 -11.76 -0.39
C VAL A 122 -8.62 -10.31 -0.44
#